data_AF-X1HGR7-F1
#
_entry.id   AF-X1HGR7-F1
#
_cell.length_a   1.000
_cell.length_b   1.000
_cell.length_c   1.000
_cell.angle_alpha   90.00
_cell.angle_beta   90.00
_cell.angle_gamma   90.00
#
_symmetry.space_group_name_H-M   'P 1'
#
loop_
_entity.id
_entity.type
_entity.pdbx_description
1 polymer ?
#
loop_
_entity_poly.entity_id
_entity_poly.type
_entity_poly.pdbx_seq_one_letter_code
_entity_poly.pdbx_strand_id
1 'polypeptide(L)'
;MPNTLFPVFPPDSKYINSKIAFKIINDTIYYFNGEMPIYHHHKDDYQSFRYITSQIVDLGIAKQMEIVRTFKVSKESVKRWVKTYREQGGNGFFNTRNGKKKGNVLTDDILGKIQSELNLGKLPKVIGNEFKIKPDTIKKAISDGRLTKLQLTNLPDQGVKTKSERSQIDSTSPLGMGCTNTSGR
;
A
#
# COMPACT_ATOMS: atom_id res chain seq x y z
N MET A 1 -5.13 19.83 -55.18
CA MET A 1 -4.05 20.34 -54.29
C MET A 1 -4.58 20.34 -52.87
N PRO A 2 -4.01 19.61 -51.90
CA PRO A 2 -4.43 19.77 -50.52
C PRO A 2 -3.94 21.12 -50.04
N ASN A 3 -4.87 22.00 -49.66
CA ASN A 3 -4.56 23.30 -49.10
C ASN A 3 -3.90 23.06 -47.72
N THR A 4 -2.62 23.40 -47.58
CA THR A 4 -1.90 23.21 -46.31
C THR A 4 -2.32 24.33 -45.37
N LEU A 5 -3.42 24.12 -44.65
CA LEU A 5 -3.84 25.03 -43.60
C LEU A 5 -2.85 24.90 -42.43
N PHE A 6 -2.12 25.97 -42.12
CA PHE A 6 -1.32 26.00 -40.90
C PHE A 6 -2.28 26.04 -39.70
N PRO A 7 -2.13 25.13 -38.72
CA PRO A 7 -2.94 25.16 -37.52
C PRO A 7 -2.70 26.50 -36.78
N VAL A 8 -3.77 27.29 -36.67
CA VAL A 8 -3.80 28.48 -35.82
C VAL A 8 -4.05 28.00 -34.39
N PHE A 9 -3.26 28.46 -33.43
CA PHE A 9 -3.44 28.12 -32.02
C PHE A 9 -4.04 29.31 -31.27
N PRO A 10 -4.70 29.08 -30.13
CA PRO A 10 -5.21 30.17 -29.30
C PRO A 10 -4.09 31.14 -28.92
N PRO A 11 -4.39 32.44 -28.73
CA PRO A 11 -3.40 33.42 -28.31
C PRO A 11 -2.73 33.00 -27.01
N ASP A 12 -1.44 33.33 -26.86
CA ASP A 12 -0.60 33.00 -25.70
C ASP A 12 -0.37 31.50 -25.45
N SER A 13 -0.63 30.65 -26.46
CA SER A 13 -0.28 29.23 -26.38
C SER A 13 1.22 29.03 -26.50
N LYS A 14 1.75 28.10 -25.71
CA LYS A 14 3.14 27.64 -25.80
C LYS A 14 3.21 26.44 -26.73
N TYR A 15 4.04 26.54 -27.76
CA TYR A 15 4.18 25.50 -28.77
C TYR A 15 5.04 24.35 -28.24
N ILE A 16 4.57 23.11 -28.45
CA ILE A 16 5.43 21.93 -28.34
C ILE A 16 6.11 21.71 -29.70
N ASN A 17 5.33 21.78 -30.78
CA ASN A 17 5.79 21.77 -32.17
C ASN A 17 4.77 22.50 -33.07
N SER A 18 4.87 22.34 -34.39
CA SER A 18 3.96 22.99 -35.35
C SER A 18 2.53 22.43 -35.37
N LYS A 19 2.28 21.28 -34.73
CA LYS A 19 0.97 20.59 -34.71
C LYS A 19 0.27 20.66 -33.36
N ILE A 20 1.03 20.85 -32.27
CA ILE A 20 0.47 20.83 -30.93
C ILE A 20 1.06 21.94 -30.04
N ALA A 21 0.18 22.59 -29.30
CA ALA A 21 0.50 23.62 -28.33
C ALA A 21 -0.22 23.36 -27.01
N PHE A 22 0.15 24.08 -25.95
CA PHE A 22 -0.55 24.05 -24.68
C PHE A 22 -0.72 25.46 -24.10
N LYS A 23 -1.77 25.66 -23.32
CA LYS A 23 -2.04 26.92 -22.60
C LYS A 23 -2.43 26.61 -21.16
N ILE A 24 -2.03 27.47 -20.23
CA ILE A 24 -2.41 27.38 -18.82
C ILE A 24 -3.52 28.39 -18.58
N ILE A 25 -4.66 27.93 -18.08
CA ILE A 25 -5.83 28.74 -17.73
C ILE A 25 -6.29 28.29 -16.35
N ASN A 26 -6.27 29.18 -15.36
CA ASN A 26 -6.75 28.90 -13.99
C ASN A 26 -6.24 27.56 -13.44
N ASP A 27 -4.92 27.39 -13.38
CA ASP A 27 -4.24 26.17 -12.92
C ASP A 27 -4.53 24.88 -13.71
N THR A 28 -5.24 24.99 -14.83
CA THR A 28 -5.51 23.88 -15.73
C THR A 28 -4.67 24.04 -17.00
N ILE A 29 -3.97 22.97 -17.36
CA ILE A 29 -3.18 22.91 -18.58
C ILE A 29 -4.05 22.30 -19.67
N TYR A 30 -4.28 23.05 -20.74
CA TYR A 30 -5.01 22.63 -21.94
C TYR A 30 -4.03 22.36 -23.07
N TYR A 31 -4.24 21.27 -23.80
CA TYR A 31 -3.48 20.91 -25.00
C TYR A 31 -4.35 21.14 -26.23
N PHE A 32 -3.76 21.68 -27.29
CA PHE A 32 -4.48 22.11 -28.48
C PHE A 32 -3.85 21.51 -29.74
N ASN A 33 -4.69 21.06 -30.66
CA ASN A 33 -4.32 20.77 -32.04
C ASN A 33 -5.05 21.78 -32.93
N GLY A 34 -4.31 22.78 -33.43
CA GLY A 34 -4.92 24.02 -33.92
C GLY A 34 -5.68 24.75 -32.81
N GLU A 35 -6.90 25.20 -33.08
CA GLU A 35 -7.75 25.90 -32.11
C GLU A 35 -8.49 24.94 -31.18
N MET A 36 -8.52 23.65 -31.51
CA MET A 36 -9.32 22.66 -30.78
C MET A 36 -8.59 22.15 -29.54
N PRO A 37 -9.16 22.28 -28.32
CA PRO A 37 -8.62 21.63 -27.14
C PRO A 37 -8.84 20.11 -27.23
N ILE A 38 -7.77 19.33 -27.12
CA ILE A 38 -7.81 17.86 -27.21
C ILE A 38 -7.77 17.19 -25.85
N TYR A 39 -7.23 17.86 -24.84
CA TYR A 39 -7.13 17.33 -23.48
C TYR A 39 -6.85 18.46 -22.49
N HIS A 40 -7.19 18.23 -21.22
CA HIS A 40 -6.81 19.12 -20.15
C HIS A 40 -6.56 18.36 -18.85
N HIS A 41 -5.73 18.93 -17.97
CA HIS A 41 -5.55 18.41 -16.61
C HIS A 41 -5.12 19.53 -15.66
N HIS A 42 -5.33 19.34 -14.37
CA HIS A 42 -4.81 20.25 -13.35
C HIS A 42 -3.28 20.27 -13.37
N LYS A 43 -2.64 21.41 -13.10
CA LYS A 43 -1.17 21.57 -13.13
C LYS A 43 -0.43 20.57 -12.25
N ASP A 44 -1.05 20.17 -11.14
CA ASP A 44 -0.47 19.22 -10.17
C ASP A 44 -0.82 17.75 -10.48
N ASP A 45 -1.65 17.50 -11.48
CA ASP A 45 -1.96 16.14 -11.93
C ASP A 45 -0.88 15.62 -12.89
N TYR A 46 0.19 15.13 -12.28
CA TYR A 46 1.29 14.50 -13.01
C TYR A 46 0.90 13.17 -13.68
N GLN A 47 -0.16 12.49 -13.24
CA GLN A 47 -0.56 11.22 -13.87
C GLN A 47 -1.15 11.52 -15.25
N SER A 48 -2.09 12.47 -15.30
CA SER A 48 -2.69 12.93 -16.55
C SER A 48 -1.66 13.59 -17.47
N PHE A 49 -0.72 14.39 -16.93
CA PHE A 49 0.41 14.93 -17.72
C PHE A 49 1.21 13.84 -18.43
N ARG A 50 1.59 12.78 -17.71
CA ARG A 50 2.37 11.67 -18.28
C ARG A 50 1.55 10.87 -19.28
N TYR A 51 0.26 10.68 -19.02
CA TYR A 51 -0.66 10.00 -19.92
C TYR A 51 -0.78 10.75 -21.26
N ILE A 52 -1.16 12.03 -21.24
CA ILE A 52 -1.40 12.79 -22.47
C ILE A 52 -0.13 12.96 -23.30
N THR A 53 1.01 13.27 -22.66
CA THR A 53 2.28 13.39 -23.38
C THR A 53 2.74 12.06 -23.99
N SER A 54 2.45 10.93 -23.33
CA SER A 54 2.73 9.60 -23.89
C SER A 54 1.83 9.29 -25.08
N GLN A 55 0.54 9.61 -24.99
CA GLN A 55 -0.42 9.44 -26.07
C GLN A 55 -0.06 10.27 -27.31
N ILE A 56 0.29 11.54 -27.14
CA ILE A 56 0.71 12.44 -28.24
C ILE A 56 1.94 11.87 -28.96
N VAL A 57 2.88 11.31 -28.22
CA VAL A 57 4.08 10.67 -28.79
C VAL A 57 3.73 9.38 -29.51
N ASP A 58 2.85 8.56 -28.95
CA ASP A 58 2.46 7.27 -29.52
C ASP A 58 1.68 7.45 -30.83
N LEU A 59 0.82 8.47 -30.90
CA LEU A 59 0.12 8.88 -32.12
C LEU A 59 1.03 9.54 -33.18
N GLY A 60 2.32 9.75 -32.87
CA GLY A 60 3.27 10.38 -33.79
C GLY A 60 3.04 11.89 -34.01
N ILE A 61 2.25 12.54 -33.15
CA ILE A 61 1.98 13.99 -33.22
C ILE A 61 3.21 14.78 -32.74
N ALA A 62 3.90 14.27 -31.72
CA ALA A 62 5.15 14.85 -31.21
C ALA A 62 6.25 13.80 -31.01
N LYS A 63 7.50 14.24 -31.04
CA LYS A 63 8.67 13.41 -30.69
C LYS A 63 8.92 13.46 -29.19
N GLN A 64 9.47 12.37 -28.63
CA GLN A 64 9.87 12.32 -27.21
C GLN A 64 10.80 13.49 -26.83
N MET A 65 11.72 13.87 -27.72
CA MET A 65 12.63 15.00 -27.48
C MET A 65 11.94 16.37 -27.47
N GLU A 66 10.80 16.53 -28.15
CA GLU A 66 10.01 17.76 -28.09
C GLU A 66 9.41 17.90 -26.69
N ILE A 67 8.83 16.82 -26.14
CA ILE A 67 8.31 16.79 -24.76
C ILE A 67 9.41 17.11 -23.74
N VAL A 68 10.59 16.49 -23.87
CA VAL A 68 11.76 16.75 -23.01
C VAL A 68 12.15 18.23 -23.03
N ARG A 69 12.25 18.82 -24.23
CA ARG A 69 12.70 20.20 -24.40
C ARG A 69 11.67 21.21 -23.90
N THR A 70 10.39 20.95 -24.13
CA THR A 70 9.29 21.86 -23.76
C THR A 70 9.02 21.83 -22.26
N PHE A 71 8.89 20.64 -21.66
CA PHE A 71 8.50 20.50 -20.26
C PHE A 71 9.68 20.31 -19.29
N LYS A 72 10.91 20.30 -19.80
CA LYS A 72 12.14 20.16 -19.01
C LYS A 72 12.16 18.92 -18.11
N VAL A 73 11.63 17.81 -18.64
CA VAL A 73 11.61 16.50 -17.98
C VAL A 73 12.74 15.61 -18.50
N SER A 74 13.19 14.62 -17.72
CA SER A 74 14.27 13.73 -18.16
C SER A 74 13.83 12.82 -19.32
N LYS A 75 14.77 12.55 -20.24
CA LYS A 75 14.56 11.67 -21.40
C LYS A 75 14.17 10.26 -20.97
N GLU A 76 14.80 9.76 -19.91
CA GLU A 76 14.56 8.44 -19.33
C GLU A 76 13.13 8.33 -18.80
N SER A 77 12.62 9.40 -18.18
CA SER A 77 11.24 9.44 -17.70
C SER A 77 10.25 9.38 -18.85
N VAL A 78 10.43 10.21 -19.88
CA VAL A 78 9.56 10.22 -21.07
C VAL A 78 9.56 8.86 -21.76
N LYS A 79 10.73 8.24 -21.94
CA LYS A 79 10.85 6.89 -22.51
C LYS A 79 10.06 5.86 -21.70
N ARG A 80 10.14 5.93 -20.36
CA ARG A 80 9.39 5.03 -19.47
C ARG A 80 7.89 5.25 -19.59
N TRP A 81 7.41 6.50 -19.60
CA TRP A 81 5.98 6.80 -19.72
C TRP A 81 5.41 6.30 -21.04
N VAL A 82 6.09 6.56 -22.16
CA VAL A 82 5.69 6.08 -23.48
C VAL A 82 5.65 4.56 -23.52
N LYS A 83 6.64 3.88 -22.92
CA LYS A 83 6.62 2.42 -22.79
C LYS A 83 5.39 1.94 -22.00
N THR A 84 5.12 2.55 -20.84
CA THR A 84 3.94 2.23 -20.02
C THR A 84 2.64 2.43 -20.79
N TYR A 85 2.51 3.52 -21.55
CA TYR A 85 1.33 3.77 -22.37
C TYR A 85 1.14 2.70 -23.46
N ARG A 86 2.21 2.30 -24.14
CA ARG A 86 2.14 1.25 -25.18
C ARG A 86 1.76 -0.12 -24.64
N GLU A 87 2.25 -0.46 -23.45
CA GLU A 87 2.01 -1.78 -22.85
C GLU A 87 0.68 -1.86 -22.10
N GLN A 88 0.25 -0.76 -21.46
CA GLN A 88 -0.84 -0.77 -20.48
C GLN A 88 -1.93 0.27 -20.77
N GLY A 89 -1.75 1.13 -21.78
CA GLY A 89 -2.68 2.21 -22.08
C GLY A 89 -2.88 3.16 -20.89
N GLY A 90 -4.12 3.62 -20.69
CA GLY A 90 -4.50 4.44 -19.53
C GLY A 90 -4.35 3.71 -18.20
N ASN A 91 -4.54 2.40 -18.19
CA ASN A 91 -4.45 1.59 -16.96
C ASN A 91 -3.06 1.68 -16.31
N GLY A 92 -2.00 1.89 -17.10
CA GLY A 92 -0.64 2.04 -16.57
C GLY A 92 -0.39 3.31 -15.76
N PHE A 93 -1.28 4.31 -15.88
CA PHE A 93 -1.18 5.58 -15.16
C PHE A 93 -2.20 5.69 -14.03
N PHE A 94 -3.43 5.23 -14.27
CA PHE A 94 -4.55 5.48 -13.38
C PHE A 94 -4.94 4.30 -12.48
N ASN A 95 -4.37 3.10 -12.69
CA ASN A 95 -4.66 2.00 -11.78
C ASN A 95 -4.00 2.23 -10.41
N THR A 96 -4.78 1.99 -9.36
CA THR A 96 -4.24 1.83 -8.01
C THR A 96 -3.20 0.73 -8.01
N ARG A 97 -2.01 1.03 -7.47
CA ARG A 97 -0.91 0.07 -7.37
C ARG A 97 -1.40 -1.19 -6.64
N ASN A 98 -1.50 -2.28 -7.37
CA ASN A 98 -1.83 -3.58 -6.78
C ASN A 98 -0.69 -4.00 -5.85
N GLY A 99 -0.99 -4.04 -4.56
CA GLY A 99 -0.07 -4.50 -3.53
C GLY A 99 0.20 -3.45 -2.45
N LYS A 100 -0.54 -3.55 -1.34
CA LYS A 100 0.08 -3.25 -0.04
C LYS A 100 1.32 -4.14 0.05
N LYS A 101 2.48 -3.62 0.47
CA LYS A 101 3.65 -4.45 0.76
C LYS A 101 3.21 -5.56 1.73
N LYS A 102 3.01 -6.79 1.23
CA LYS A 102 2.74 -7.93 2.10
C LYS A 102 4.03 -8.18 2.89
N GLY A 103 3.90 -8.35 4.20
CA GLY A 103 5.05 -8.68 5.04
C GLY A 103 5.57 -10.06 4.66
N ASN A 104 6.89 -10.22 4.54
CA ASN A 104 7.52 -11.48 4.12
C ASN A 104 7.59 -12.56 5.23
N VAL A 105 7.16 -12.20 6.46
CA VAL A 105 7.41 -13.02 7.66
C VAL A 105 6.34 -14.09 7.88
N LEU A 106 5.10 -13.82 7.50
CA LEU A 106 3.97 -14.74 7.67
C LEU A 106 3.48 -15.16 6.29
N THR A 107 4.20 -16.11 5.69
CA THR A 107 3.75 -16.81 4.48
C THR A 107 2.61 -17.77 4.82
N ASP A 108 1.86 -18.21 3.82
CA ASP A 108 0.67 -19.06 4.03
C ASP A 108 1.03 -20.40 4.69
N ASP A 109 2.20 -20.98 4.37
CA ASP A 109 2.71 -22.19 5.03
C ASP A 109 3.03 -21.96 6.52
N ILE A 110 3.68 -20.83 6.84
CA ILE A 110 4.01 -20.46 8.22
C ILE A 110 2.73 -20.16 9.01
N LEU A 111 1.73 -19.53 8.40
CA LEU A 111 0.44 -19.29 9.03
C LEU A 111 -0.26 -20.59 9.42
N GLY A 112 -0.26 -21.60 8.55
CA GLY A 112 -0.82 -22.92 8.86
C GLY A 112 -0.16 -23.58 10.07
N LYS A 113 1.17 -23.56 10.13
CA LYS A 113 1.95 -24.12 11.25
C LYS A 113 1.69 -23.37 12.55
N ILE A 114 1.71 -22.04 12.52
CA ILE A 114 1.42 -21.21 13.69
C ILE A 114 -0.03 -21.42 14.16
N GLN A 115 -0.99 -21.58 13.24
CA GLN A 115 -2.39 -21.85 13.58
C GLN A 115 -2.55 -23.19 14.31
N SER A 116 -1.87 -24.25 13.85
CA SER A 116 -1.87 -25.54 14.54
C SER A 116 -1.30 -25.43 15.97
N GLU A 117 -0.22 -24.67 16.15
CA GLU A 117 0.38 -24.45 17.46
C GLU A 117 -0.48 -23.59 18.39
N LEU A 118 -1.19 -22.61 17.84
CA LEU A 118 -2.19 -21.83 18.58
C LEU A 118 -3.40 -22.69 18.96
N ASN A 119 -3.81 -23.63 18.10
CA ASN A 119 -4.90 -24.58 18.40
C ASN A 119 -4.51 -25.55 19.52
N LEU A 120 -3.23 -25.94 19.62
CA LEU A 120 -2.68 -26.70 20.74
C LEU A 120 -2.56 -25.88 22.04
N GLY A 121 -2.91 -24.58 22.01
CA GLY A 121 -2.89 -23.71 23.17
C GLY A 121 -1.53 -23.11 23.51
N LYS A 122 -0.50 -23.25 22.65
CA LYS A 122 0.81 -22.63 22.89
C LYS A 122 0.70 -21.10 22.90
N LEU A 123 1.43 -20.45 23.80
CA LEU A 123 1.46 -18.99 23.86
C LEU A 123 2.21 -18.39 22.66
N PRO A 124 1.78 -17.23 22.12
CA PRO A 124 2.48 -16.53 21.03
C PRO A 124 3.96 -16.26 21.29
N LYS A 125 4.38 -16.13 22.56
CA LYS A 125 5.79 -15.95 22.95
C LYS A 125 6.62 -17.21 22.70
N VAL A 126 6.06 -18.39 22.99
CA VAL A 126 6.72 -19.68 22.78
C VAL A 126 6.83 -19.98 21.29
N ILE A 127 5.72 -19.80 20.56
CA ILE A 127 5.68 -19.95 19.10
C ILE A 127 6.67 -18.99 18.42
N GLY A 128 6.75 -17.73 18.88
CA GLY A 128 7.70 -16.77 18.34
C GLY A 128 9.17 -17.22 18.47
N ASN A 129 9.53 -17.84 19.59
CA ASN A 129 10.88 -18.38 19.80
C ASN A 129 11.15 -19.59 18.90
N GLU A 130 10.18 -20.50 18.76
CA GLU A 130 10.28 -21.72 17.95
C GLU A 130 10.46 -21.40 16.45
N PHE A 131 9.65 -20.48 15.93
CA PHE A 131 9.68 -20.09 14.52
C PHE A 131 10.63 -18.92 14.21
N LYS A 132 11.36 -18.41 15.22
CA LYS A 132 12.22 -17.21 15.12
C LYS A 132 11.49 -15.98 14.58
N ILE A 133 10.21 -15.84 14.93
CA ILE A 133 9.34 -14.73 14.53
C ILE A 133 9.07 -13.85 15.75
N LYS A 134 9.14 -12.52 15.58
CA LYS A 134 8.79 -11.60 16.68
C LYS A 134 7.38 -11.90 17.20
N PRO A 135 7.18 -12.07 18.53
CA PRO A 135 5.86 -12.34 19.09
C PRO A 135 4.80 -11.29 18.71
N ASP A 136 5.22 -10.03 18.52
CA ASP A 136 4.32 -8.95 18.11
C ASP A 136 3.80 -9.13 16.67
N THR A 137 4.54 -9.81 15.79
CA THR A 137 4.06 -10.16 14.45
C THR A 137 2.92 -11.17 14.53
N ILE A 138 3.00 -12.13 15.45
CA ILE A 138 1.95 -13.13 15.69
C ILE A 138 0.73 -12.46 16.32
N LYS A 139 0.92 -11.61 17.34
CA LYS A 139 -0.18 -10.83 17.94
C LYS A 139 -0.88 -9.94 16.92
N LYS A 140 -0.11 -9.27 16.04
CA LYS A 140 -0.65 -8.46 14.96
C LYS A 140 -1.47 -9.31 13.97
N ALA A 141 -0.98 -10.49 13.61
CA ALA A 141 -1.73 -11.39 12.74
C ALA A 141 -3.03 -11.90 13.37
N ILE A 142 -3.07 -12.08 14.69
CA ILE A 142 -4.30 -12.37 15.44
C ILE A 142 -5.25 -11.16 15.39
N SER A 143 -4.75 -9.95 15.68
CA SER A 143 -5.54 -8.72 15.63
C SER A 143 -6.08 -8.40 14.23
N ASP A 144 -5.32 -8.73 13.19
CA ASP A 144 -5.69 -8.56 11.79
C ASP A 144 -6.65 -9.67 11.31
N GLY A 145 -7.01 -10.64 12.16
CA GLY A 145 -7.90 -11.76 11.84
C GLY A 145 -7.30 -12.85 10.95
N ARG A 146 -5.97 -12.84 10.73
CA ARG A 146 -5.25 -13.85 9.92
C ARG A 146 -4.93 -15.13 10.69
N LEU A 147 -4.90 -15.03 12.02
CA LEU A 147 -4.75 -16.15 12.94
C LEU A 147 -5.90 -16.11 13.96
N THR A 148 -6.46 -17.26 14.27
CA THR A 148 -7.55 -17.38 15.24
C THR A 148 -6.98 -17.87 16.56
N LYS A 149 -7.23 -17.14 17.64
CA LYS A 149 -6.98 -17.63 18.99
C LYS A 149 -8.25 -18.34 19.47
N LEU A 150 -8.14 -19.61 19.85
CA LEU A 150 -9.22 -20.26 20.60
C LEU A 150 -9.41 -19.47 21.90
N GLN A 151 -10.58 -18.86 22.06
CA GLN A 151 -10.98 -18.35 23.36
C GLN A 151 -11.18 -19.58 24.23
N LEU A 152 -10.23 -19.81 25.14
CA LEU A 152 -10.35 -20.81 26.19
C LEU A 152 -11.39 -20.30 27.19
N THR A 153 -12.66 -20.22 26.78
CA THR A 153 -13.79 -19.97 27.67
C THR A 153 -14.11 -21.22 28.51
N ASN A 154 -13.57 -22.39 28.14
CA ASN A 154 -13.86 -23.68 28.79
C ASN A 154 -12.60 -24.52 29.06
N LEU A 155 -11.50 -23.95 29.57
CA LEU A 155 -10.57 -24.77 30.34
C LEU A 155 -11.03 -24.74 31.80
N PRO A 156 -11.10 -25.88 32.51
CA PRO A 156 -11.25 -25.82 33.97
C PRO A 156 -10.09 -24.99 34.49
N ASP A 157 -10.43 -23.94 35.24
CA ASP A 157 -9.48 -23.10 35.94
C ASP A 157 -8.45 -24.01 36.61
N GLN A 158 -7.16 -23.81 36.31
CA GLN A 158 -6.05 -24.57 36.89
C GLN A 158 -5.88 -24.11 38.35
N GLY A 159 -6.94 -24.27 39.15
CA GLY A 159 -7.03 -24.04 40.59
C GLY A 159 -6.27 -22.81 41.07
N VAL A 160 -6.22 -21.71 40.30
CA VAL A 160 -5.48 -20.52 40.71
C VAL A 160 -6.33 -19.81 41.73
N LYS A 161 -6.17 -20.23 42.99
CA LYS A 161 -6.93 -19.71 44.12
C LYS A 161 -6.88 -18.19 44.12
N THR A 162 -8.06 -17.58 44.12
CA THR A 162 -8.18 -16.12 44.22
C THR A 162 -7.56 -15.64 45.53
N LYS A 163 -7.26 -14.33 45.62
CA LYS A 163 -6.68 -13.75 46.85
C LYS A 163 -7.59 -14.02 48.06
N SER A 164 -8.91 -14.00 47.86
CA SER A 164 -9.91 -14.26 48.89
C SER A 164 -9.93 -15.72 49.33
N GLU A 165 -9.86 -16.67 48.38
CA GLU A 165 -9.78 -18.11 48.68
C GLU A 165 -8.49 -18.46 49.43
N ARG A 166 -7.36 -17.85 49.04
CA ARG A 166 -6.09 -18.00 49.79
C ARG A 166 -6.20 -17.49 51.22
N SER A 167 -6.82 -16.33 51.41
CA SER A 167 -7.02 -15.75 52.75
C SER A 167 -7.95 -16.60 53.64
N GLN A 168 -8.97 -17.25 53.05
CA GLN A 168 -9.84 -18.16 53.80
C GLN A 168 -9.09 -19.41 54.26
N ILE A 169 -8.25 -19.98 53.40
CA ILE A 169 -7.41 -21.14 53.74
C ILE A 169 -6.39 -20.78 54.83
N ASP A 170 -5.76 -19.61 54.71
CA ASP A 170 -4.81 -19.13 55.72
C ASP A 170 -5.50 -18.92 57.08
N SER A 171 -6.78 -18.56 57.09
CA SER A 171 -7.56 -18.37 58.33
C SER A 171 -7.94 -19.68 59.02
N THR A 172 -7.96 -20.79 58.28
CA THR A 172 -8.21 -22.13 58.83
C THR A 172 -6.94 -22.84 59.27
N SER A 173 -5.76 -22.21 59.15
CA SER A 173 -4.49 -22.82 59.55
C SER A 173 -4.35 -22.92 61.08
N PRO A 174 -3.93 -24.07 61.63
CA PRO A 174 -3.74 -24.27 63.07
C PRO A 174 -2.73 -23.30 63.72
N LEU A 175 -1.82 -22.73 62.92
CA LEU A 175 -0.74 -21.85 63.35
C LEU A 175 -1.04 -20.36 63.14
N GLY A 176 -2.25 -20.03 62.69
CA GLY A 176 -2.68 -18.66 62.41
C GLY A 176 -2.42 -18.19 60.96
N MET A 177 -2.83 -16.94 60.69
CA MET A 177 -2.77 -16.32 59.36
C MET A 177 -1.32 -16.20 58.86
N GLY A 178 -1.01 -16.82 57.72
CA GLY A 178 0.29 -16.68 57.03
C GLY A 178 1.26 -17.86 57.16
N CYS A 179 0.86 -18.96 57.80
CA CYS A 179 1.71 -20.13 58.05
C CYS A 179 1.28 -21.39 57.24
N THR A 180 0.94 -21.25 55.96
CA THR A 180 0.47 -22.38 55.12
C THR A 180 1.54 -22.96 54.19
N ASN A 181 2.71 -22.33 54.07
CA ASN A 181 3.81 -22.84 53.26
C ASN A 181 4.77 -23.70 54.09
N THR A 182 4.39 -24.95 54.37
CA THR A 182 5.18 -25.90 55.19
C THR A 182 6.24 -26.66 54.39
N SER A 183 6.12 -26.71 53.07
CA SER A 183 7.16 -27.21 52.16
C SER A 183 8.08 -26.05 51.79
N GLY A 184 9.25 -26.01 52.46
CA GLY A 184 10.33 -25.07 52.17
C GLY A 184 10.74 -25.07 50.69
N ARG A 185 11.25 -23.92 50.26
CA ARG A 185 11.71 -23.62 48.91
C ARG A 185 12.93 -24.44 48.48
#